data_AF-A0A2N6DGY4-F1
#
_entry.id   AF-A0A2N6DGY4-F1
#
_cell.length_a   1.000
_cell.length_b   1.000
_cell.length_c   1.000
_cell.angle_alpha   90.00
_cell.angle_beta   90.00
_cell.angle_gamma   90.00
#
_symmetry.space_group_name_H-M   'P 1'
#
loop_
_entity.id
_entity.type
_entity.pdbx_description
1 polymer ?
#
loop_
_entity_poly.entity_id
_entity_poly.type
_entity_poly.pdbx_seq_one_letter_code
_entity_poly.pdbx_strand_id
1 'polypeptide(L)'
;MVVSDYSPPIDYEKQPELLKEPVKLEGEPEKRKVDKRNLITPVLTGNYSIQFLDISEADAGKVRTLAENNDFNLTLIGSTKKSTRKWQVYKDSDNSSKVIAGRNVKYLRSFNSRSEAVKYLQKNKIAGLVHSDTTYFDYYDMEVCCLGEEAAEKLARGSGVSMNKVKIIKK
;
A
#
# COMPACT_ATOMS: atom_id res chain seq x y z
N MET A 1 37.12 2.04 10.73
CA MET A 1 37.82 2.22 12.02
C MET A 1 36.78 2.16 13.11
N VAL A 2 36.94 1.22 14.05
CA VAL A 2 36.04 1.00 15.19
C VAL A 2 36.41 2.00 16.27
N VAL A 3 35.46 2.81 16.73
CA VAL A 3 35.64 3.67 17.92
C VAL A 3 34.84 3.01 19.04
N SER A 4 35.56 2.59 20.07
CA SER A 4 35.05 1.89 21.23
C SER A 4 34.66 2.90 22.30
N ASP A 5 33.41 2.89 22.74
CA ASP A 5 32.87 3.76 23.79
C ASP A 5 33.24 3.23 25.18
N TYR A 6 34.50 3.39 25.60
CA TYR A 6 34.89 3.16 26.99
C TYR A 6 34.81 4.45 27.78
N SER A 7 33.85 4.55 28.72
CA SER A 7 33.86 5.55 29.78
C SER A 7 34.42 4.94 31.07
N PRO A 8 35.43 5.57 31.70
CA PRO A 8 36.02 5.04 32.93
C PRO A 8 35.03 5.13 34.11
N PRO A 9 35.13 4.22 35.09
CA PRO A 9 34.28 4.23 36.27
C PRO A 9 34.55 5.45 37.16
N ILE A 10 33.47 6.06 37.65
CA ILE A 10 33.49 7.24 38.53
C ILE A 10 33.85 6.79 39.95
N ASP A 11 34.86 7.43 40.52
CA ASP A 11 35.35 7.17 41.88
C ASP A 11 34.59 8.04 42.89
N TYR A 12 33.57 7.44 43.52
CA TYR A 12 32.61 8.12 44.41
C TYR A 12 33.22 8.62 45.73
N GLU A 13 34.46 8.25 46.07
CA GLU A 13 35.14 8.73 47.28
C GLU A 13 35.63 10.18 47.16
N LYS A 14 35.77 10.72 45.94
CA LYS A 14 36.28 12.09 45.69
C LYS A 14 35.20 13.15 45.48
N GLN A 15 33.93 12.78 45.45
CA GLN A 15 32.82 13.71 45.15
C GLN A 15 31.66 13.58 46.15
N PRO A 16 31.81 14.06 47.40
CA PRO A 16 30.75 14.02 48.39
C PRO A 16 29.55 14.93 48.05
N GLU A 17 29.64 15.78 47.02
CA GLU A 17 28.56 16.72 46.64
C GLU A 17 27.42 16.10 45.83
N LEU A 18 27.57 14.87 45.30
CA LEU A 18 26.51 14.16 44.58
C LEU A 18 25.48 13.49 45.50
N LEU A 19 25.69 13.53 46.82
CA LEU A 19 24.78 13.00 47.83
C LEU A 19 23.93 14.12 48.47
N LYS A 20 23.35 15.01 47.65
CA LYS A 20 22.34 15.95 48.11
C LYS A 20 20.94 15.41 47.81
N GLU A 21 20.16 15.39 48.89
CA GLU A 21 18.85 14.83 49.16
C GLU A 21 17.83 14.83 47.99
N PRO A 22 16.90 13.85 47.96
CA PRO A 22 15.87 13.80 46.94
C PRO A 22 14.99 15.06 47.02
N VAL A 23 14.88 15.75 45.88
CA VAL A 23 13.99 16.90 45.68
C VAL A 23 12.58 16.48 46.10
N LYS A 24 12.09 17.06 47.20
CA LYS A 24 10.69 16.94 47.60
C LYS A 24 9.85 17.65 46.54
N LEU A 25 9.16 16.87 45.71
CA LEU A 25 8.11 17.38 44.82
C LEU A 25 6.91 17.76 45.69
N GLU A 26 6.89 19.00 46.18
CA GLU A 26 5.69 19.59 46.78
C GLU A 26 4.70 19.94 45.66
N GLY A 27 3.54 19.28 45.69
CA GLY A 27 2.38 19.64 44.89
C GLY A 27 2.12 18.69 43.72
N GLU A 28 1.04 17.92 43.82
CA GLU A 28 0.42 17.25 42.68
C GLU A 28 0.11 18.33 41.62
N PRO A 29 0.57 18.20 40.37
CA PRO A 29 0.34 19.24 39.36
C PRO A 29 -1.15 19.47 39.21
N GLU A 30 -1.60 20.73 39.27
CA GLU A 30 -3.01 21.08 39.07
C GLU A 30 -3.54 20.35 37.84
N LYS A 31 -4.54 19.48 38.06
CA LYS A 31 -5.24 18.79 36.98
C LYS A 31 -5.75 19.86 36.02
N ARG A 32 -5.14 19.94 34.83
CA ARG A 32 -5.57 20.86 33.77
C ARG A 32 -7.07 20.69 33.61
N LYS A 33 -7.83 21.76 33.84
CA LYS A 33 -9.25 21.79 33.51
C LYS A 33 -9.33 21.52 32.01
N VAL A 34 -9.87 20.37 31.62
CA VAL A 34 -10.13 20.05 30.22
C VAL A 34 -11.09 21.12 29.71
N ASP A 35 -10.58 22.00 28.86
CA ASP A 35 -11.38 23.05 28.26
C ASP A 35 -12.38 22.38 27.31
N LYS A 36 -13.63 22.23 27.78
CA LYS A 36 -14.70 21.54 27.03
C LYS A 36 -15.05 22.24 25.72
N ARG A 37 -14.49 23.43 25.44
CA ARG A 37 -14.67 24.16 24.19
C ARG A 37 -13.76 23.68 23.05
N ASN A 38 -12.71 22.90 23.38
CA ASN A 38 -11.82 22.31 22.38
C ASN A 38 -12.11 20.85 22.06
N LEU A 39 -13.16 20.26 22.63
CA LEU A 39 -13.80 19.07 22.07
C LEU A 39 -14.75 19.51 20.94
N ILE A 40 -14.21 20.27 19.98
CA ILE A 40 -14.77 20.25 18.63
C ILE A 40 -14.31 18.90 18.08
N THR A 41 -15.05 17.83 18.39
CA THR A 41 -15.13 16.72 17.45
C THR A 41 -15.35 17.37 16.09
N PRO A 42 -14.48 17.17 15.08
CA PRO A 42 -14.78 17.63 13.75
C PRO A 42 -16.10 16.95 13.41
N VAL A 43 -17.18 17.73 13.45
CA VAL A 43 -18.44 17.32 12.91
C VAL A 43 -18.15 17.31 11.42
N LEU A 44 -17.73 16.14 10.93
CA LEU A 44 -17.64 15.83 9.51
C LEU A 44 -19.08 15.78 8.98
N THR A 45 -19.80 16.90 9.03
CA THR A 45 -21.02 17.14 8.26
C THR A 45 -20.58 17.65 6.90
N GLY A 46 -19.84 16.80 6.21
CA GLY A 46 -19.52 17.03 4.81
C GLY A 46 -20.66 16.55 3.94
N ASN A 47 -21.24 17.43 3.13
CA ASN A 47 -22.24 17.07 2.13
C ASN A 47 -21.59 16.49 0.87
N TYR A 48 -20.34 16.04 0.93
CA TYR A 48 -19.65 15.44 -0.20
C TYR A 48 -19.12 14.05 0.18
N SER A 49 -19.16 13.16 -0.80
CA SER A 49 -18.50 11.87 -0.77
C SER A 49 -17.63 11.74 -2.01
N ILE A 50 -16.48 11.11 -1.86
CA ILE A 50 -15.61 10.82 -2.99
C ILE A 50 -15.62 9.32 -3.24
N GLN A 51 -15.83 8.94 -4.49
CA GLN A 51 -15.80 7.55 -4.93
C GLN A 51 -14.56 7.32 -5.79
N PHE A 52 -13.79 6.32 -5.41
CA PHE A 52 -12.67 5.79 -6.17
C PHE A 52 -13.15 4.53 -6.87
N LEU A 53 -13.23 4.55 -8.19
CA LEU A 53 -13.79 3.48 -9.00
C LEU A 53 -12.71 2.70 -9.73
N ASP A 54 -12.84 1.38 -9.76
CA ASP A 54 -11.97 0.46 -10.49
C ASP A 54 -10.47 0.70 -10.19
N ILE A 55 -10.14 0.89 -8.91
CA ILE A 55 -8.77 1.12 -8.46
C ILE A 55 -8.07 -0.19 -8.15
N SER A 56 -6.76 -0.27 -8.44
CA SER A 56 -5.97 -1.48 -8.17
C SER A 56 -5.80 -1.72 -6.66
N GLU A 57 -5.43 -2.93 -6.22
CA GLU A 57 -5.07 -3.17 -4.80
C GLU A 57 -4.03 -2.18 -4.27
N ALA A 58 -3.01 -1.86 -5.07
CA ALA A 58 -1.97 -0.92 -4.68
C ALA A 58 -2.52 0.49 -4.44
N ASP A 59 -3.44 0.94 -5.29
CA ASP A 59 -4.09 2.24 -5.16
C ASP A 59 -5.12 2.24 -4.01
N ALA A 60 -5.85 1.14 -3.84
CA ALA A 60 -6.76 0.95 -2.70
C ALA A 60 -5.99 1.02 -1.37
N GLY A 61 -4.79 0.44 -1.30
CA GLY A 61 -3.90 0.57 -0.14
C GLY A 61 -3.53 2.03 0.17
N LYS A 62 -3.26 2.85 -0.85
CA LYS A 62 -3.00 4.29 -0.67
C LYS A 62 -4.22 5.02 -0.14
N VAL A 63 -5.40 4.75 -0.72
CA VAL A 63 -6.66 5.36 -0.28
C VAL A 63 -7.00 4.97 1.16
N ARG A 64 -6.80 3.71 1.55
CA ARG A 64 -6.96 3.23 2.94
C ARG A 64 -6.04 4.00 3.88
N THR A 65 -4.75 4.03 3.58
CA THR A 65 -3.75 4.76 4.38
C THR A 65 -4.11 6.24 4.51
N LEU A 66 -4.56 6.87 3.43
CA LEU A 66 -4.95 8.28 3.43
C LEU A 66 -6.19 8.53 4.28
N ALA A 67 -7.20 7.66 4.19
CA ALA A 67 -8.41 7.78 4.99
C ALA A 67 -8.11 7.58 6.48
N GLU A 68 -7.31 6.56 6.84
CA GLU A 68 -6.89 6.28 8.21
C GLU A 68 -6.09 7.45 8.81
N ASN A 69 -5.14 8.02 8.08
CA ASN A 69 -4.33 9.15 8.56
C ASN A 69 -5.13 10.44 8.80
N ASN A 70 -6.32 10.56 8.24
CA ASN A 70 -7.18 11.75 8.35
C ASN A 70 -8.51 11.44 9.06
N ASP A 71 -8.64 10.28 9.71
CA ASP A 71 -9.85 9.82 10.40
C ASP A 71 -11.13 9.88 9.54
N PHE A 72 -11.00 9.64 8.23
CA PHE A 72 -12.14 9.62 7.33
C PHE A 72 -12.83 8.26 7.29
N ASN A 73 -14.16 8.27 7.21
CA ASN A 73 -14.93 7.05 7.06
C ASN A 73 -14.85 6.53 5.61
N LEU A 74 -14.17 5.40 5.44
CA LEU A 74 -13.96 4.71 4.18
C LEU A 74 -14.83 3.46 4.12
N THR A 75 -15.65 3.35 3.08
CA THR A 75 -16.49 2.17 2.82
C THR A 75 -16.08 1.51 1.51
N LEU A 76 -16.09 0.18 1.50
CA LEU A 76 -15.94 -0.59 0.27
C LEU A 76 -17.32 -0.73 -0.38
N ILE A 77 -17.49 -0.16 -1.57
CA ILE A 77 -18.73 -0.19 -2.35
C ILE A 77 -18.80 -1.47 -3.19
N GLY A 78 -17.65 -1.90 -3.72
CA GLY A 78 -17.59 -3.02 -4.65
C GLY A 78 -16.19 -3.56 -4.84
N SER A 79 -16.12 -4.77 -5.37
CA SER A 79 -14.86 -5.42 -5.76
C SER A 79 -15.07 -6.18 -7.06
N THR A 80 -14.14 -6.03 -8.00
CA THR A 80 -14.16 -6.72 -9.30
C THR A 80 -12.82 -7.41 -9.52
N LYS A 81 -12.86 -8.70 -9.88
CA LYS A 81 -11.67 -9.43 -10.32
C LYS A 81 -11.53 -9.38 -11.83
N LYS A 82 -10.41 -8.85 -12.33
CA LYS A 82 -10.07 -8.84 -13.76
C LYS A 82 -8.96 -9.84 -14.02
N SER A 83 -8.99 -10.49 -15.18
CA SER A 83 -7.96 -11.45 -15.59
C SER A 83 -7.28 -11.01 -16.87
N THR A 84 -5.95 -11.04 -16.89
CA THR A 84 -5.17 -10.91 -18.13
C THR A 84 -4.53 -12.24 -18.46
N ARG A 85 -4.83 -12.76 -19.65
CA ARG A 85 -4.21 -13.97 -20.18
C ARG A 85 -3.07 -13.61 -21.12
N LYS A 86 -1.90 -14.19 -20.91
CA LYS A 86 -0.77 -14.16 -21.83
C LYS A 86 -0.45 -15.56 -22.31
N TRP A 87 0.13 -15.66 -23.50
CA TRP A 87 0.57 -16.91 -24.10
C TRP A 87 2.09 -16.96 -24.10
N GLN A 88 2.63 -17.86 -23.30
CA GLN A 88 4.07 -18.01 -23.12
C GLN A 88 4.57 -19.14 -24.03
N VAL A 89 5.63 -18.83 -24.77
CA VAL A 89 6.36 -19.78 -25.60
C VAL A 89 7.53 -20.34 -24.80
N TYR A 90 7.65 -21.65 -24.89
CA TYR A 90 8.67 -22.45 -24.25
C TYR A 90 9.37 -23.31 -25.29
N LYS A 91 10.68 -23.48 -25.15
CA LYS A 91 11.43 -24.49 -25.92
C LYS A 91 11.76 -25.69 -25.05
N ASP A 92 11.87 -26.85 -25.67
CA ASP A 92 12.34 -28.05 -24.99
C ASP A 92 13.82 -27.84 -24.58
N SER A 93 14.15 -28.24 -23.35
CA SER A 93 15.47 -28.03 -22.75
C SER A 93 15.71 -29.00 -21.61
N ASP A 94 16.55 -30.01 -21.81
CA ASP A 94 16.82 -31.06 -20.82
C ASP A 94 17.37 -30.51 -19.49
N ASN A 95 18.10 -29.39 -19.54
CA ASN A 95 18.70 -28.74 -18.38
C ASN A 95 17.74 -27.78 -17.63
N SER A 96 16.45 -27.78 -17.94
CA SER A 96 15.48 -26.92 -17.23
C SER A 96 14.77 -27.67 -16.12
N SER A 97 14.64 -27.04 -14.95
CA SER A 97 13.84 -27.54 -13.83
C SER A 97 12.33 -27.34 -14.03
N LYS A 98 11.92 -26.53 -15.01
CA LYS A 98 10.49 -26.25 -15.24
C LYS A 98 9.91 -27.31 -16.17
N VAL A 99 8.92 -28.05 -15.67
CA VAL A 99 8.22 -29.09 -16.44
C VAL A 99 6.83 -28.61 -16.83
N ILE A 100 6.50 -28.67 -18.11
CA ILE A 100 5.15 -28.40 -18.63
C ILE A 100 4.72 -29.58 -19.50
N ALA A 101 3.56 -30.16 -19.22
CA ALA A 101 3.04 -31.34 -19.93
C ALA A 101 4.06 -32.49 -20.03
N GLY A 102 4.83 -32.72 -18.97
CA GLY A 102 5.84 -33.79 -18.90
C GLY A 102 7.16 -33.49 -19.62
N ARG A 103 7.38 -32.28 -20.13
CA ARG A 103 8.62 -31.88 -20.81
C ARG A 103 9.39 -30.82 -20.03
N ASN A 104 10.71 -30.97 -19.93
CA ASN A 104 11.59 -29.93 -19.39
C ASN A 104 11.66 -28.78 -20.40
N VAL A 105 11.31 -27.57 -19.96
CA VAL A 105 11.11 -26.44 -20.86
C VAL A 105 11.73 -25.15 -20.36
N LYS A 106 12.36 -24.42 -21.28
CA LYS A 106 12.90 -23.08 -21.02
C LYS A 106 12.00 -22.00 -21.62
N TYR A 107 11.61 -21.03 -20.80
CA TYR A 107 10.85 -19.87 -21.26
C TYR A 107 11.62 -19.09 -22.33
N LEU A 108 10.91 -18.65 -23.37
CA LEU A 108 11.45 -17.79 -24.41
C LEU A 108 10.80 -16.40 -24.39
N ARG A 109 9.47 -16.34 -24.58
CA ARG A 109 8.76 -15.07 -24.77
C ARG A 109 7.26 -15.19 -24.49
N SER A 110 6.62 -14.07 -24.16
CA SER A 110 5.17 -13.95 -23.96
C SER A 110 4.50 -13.18 -25.10
N PHE A 111 3.26 -13.55 -25.40
CA PHE A 111 2.42 -12.99 -26.47
C PHE A 111 1.00 -12.70 -25.96
N ASN A 112 0.29 -11.81 -26.64
CA ASN A 112 -1.10 -11.49 -26.32
C ASN A 112 -2.06 -12.52 -26.94
N SER A 113 -1.66 -13.14 -28.05
CA SER A 113 -2.48 -14.12 -28.77
C SER A 113 -1.77 -15.48 -28.89
N ARG A 114 -2.56 -16.56 -28.81
CA ARG A 114 -2.07 -17.92 -29.09
C ARG A 114 -1.50 -18.04 -30.50
N SER A 115 -2.16 -17.39 -31.46
CA SER A 115 -1.78 -17.46 -32.88
C SER A 115 -0.40 -16.87 -33.11
N GLU A 116 -0.09 -15.74 -32.45
CA GLU A 116 1.23 -15.11 -32.53
C GLU A 116 2.32 -16.00 -31.91
N ALA A 117 2.05 -16.60 -30.76
CA ALA A 117 2.95 -17.53 -30.10
C ALA A 117 3.27 -18.76 -30.97
N VAL A 118 2.24 -19.34 -31.60
CA VAL A 118 2.41 -20.50 -32.50
C VAL A 118 3.16 -20.09 -33.78
N LYS A 119 2.81 -18.96 -34.40
CA LYS A 119 3.52 -18.42 -35.56
C LYS A 119 4.99 -18.17 -35.26
N TYR A 120 5.31 -17.70 -34.06
CA TYR A 120 6.69 -17.50 -33.62
C TYR A 120 7.46 -18.83 -33.57
N LEU A 121 6.89 -19.89 -32.99
CA LEU A 121 7.53 -21.21 -32.98
C LEU A 121 7.76 -21.75 -34.41
N GLN A 122 6.74 -21.66 -35.26
CA GLN A 122 6.80 -22.14 -36.64
C GLN A 122 7.85 -21.37 -37.47
N LYS A 123 7.84 -20.04 -37.40
CA LYS A 123 8.76 -19.17 -38.15
C LYS A 123 10.22 -19.44 -37.77
N ASN A 124 10.48 -19.71 -36.50
CA ASN A 124 11.84 -19.96 -36.00
C ASN A 124 12.21 -21.45 -35.98
N LYS A 125 11.32 -22.35 -36.44
CA LYS A 125 11.50 -23.81 -36.43
C LYS A 125 11.92 -24.35 -35.06
N ILE A 126 11.34 -23.80 -33.99
CA ILE A 126 11.65 -24.18 -32.62
C ILE A 126 10.72 -25.34 -32.21
N ALA A 127 11.31 -26.47 -31.81
CA ALA A 127 10.59 -27.51 -31.10
C ALA A 127 10.28 -27.04 -29.67
N GLY A 128 9.00 -26.88 -29.37
CA GLY A 128 8.56 -26.30 -28.11
C GLY A 128 7.05 -26.29 -27.99
N LEU A 129 6.56 -25.66 -26.92
CA LEU A 129 5.14 -25.60 -26.61
C LEU A 129 4.70 -24.19 -26.26
N VAL A 130 3.39 -23.98 -26.33
CA VAL A 130 2.73 -22.75 -25.93
C VAL A 130 1.84 -23.05 -24.73
N HIS A 131 2.04 -22.33 -23.63
CA HIS A 131 1.23 -22.44 -22.43
C HIS A 131 0.59 -21.09 -22.12
N SER A 132 -0.66 -21.07 -21.68
CA SER A 132 -1.29 -19.82 -21.24
C SER A 132 -1.06 -19.59 -19.76
N ASP A 133 -0.66 -18.38 -19.43
CA ASP A 133 -0.55 -17.90 -18.06
C ASP A 133 -1.62 -16.83 -17.85
N THR A 134 -2.46 -17.02 -16.83
CA THR A 134 -3.57 -16.13 -16.52
C THR A 134 -3.28 -15.47 -15.18
N THR A 135 -3.06 -14.16 -15.21
CA THR A 135 -2.88 -13.36 -14.01
C THR A 135 -4.21 -12.71 -13.64
N TYR A 136 -4.59 -12.83 -12.37
CA TYR A 136 -5.76 -12.19 -11.81
C TYR A 136 -5.35 -10.93 -11.05
N PHE A 137 -6.16 -9.90 -11.17
CA PHE A 137 -5.96 -8.61 -10.53
C PHE A 137 -7.27 -8.22 -9.85
N ASP A 138 -7.18 -7.87 -8.58
CA ASP A 138 -8.31 -7.39 -7.80
C ASP A 138 -8.39 -5.86 -7.91
N TYR A 139 -9.60 -5.40 -8.22
CA TYR A 139 -9.96 -3.99 -8.31
C TYR A 139 -11.08 -3.68 -7.34
N TYR A 140 -11.09 -2.46 -6.84
CA TYR A 140 -12.01 -2.03 -5.79
C TYR A 140 -12.72 -0.74 -6.18
N ASP A 141 -13.95 -0.63 -5.70
CA ASP A 141 -14.71 0.61 -5.67
C ASP A 141 -14.84 1.03 -4.20
N MET A 142 -14.31 2.19 -3.84
CA MET A 142 -14.27 2.67 -2.47
C MET A 142 -14.90 4.05 -2.37
N GLU A 143 -15.61 4.33 -1.28
CA GLU A 143 -16.18 5.64 -0.98
C GLU A 143 -15.58 6.19 0.31
N VAL A 144 -15.08 7.42 0.28
CA VAL A 144 -14.83 8.18 1.50
C VAL A 144 -15.96 9.17 1.65
N CYS A 145 -16.73 9.03 2.72
CA CYS A 145 -17.91 9.85 2.94
C CYS A 145 -17.62 11.01 3.90
N CYS A 146 -18.61 11.92 3.96
CA CYS A 146 -18.72 12.97 4.96
C CYS A 146 -17.60 14.03 4.89
N LEU A 147 -17.15 14.35 3.67
CA LEU A 147 -16.09 15.33 3.42
C LEU A 147 -16.66 16.72 3.12
N GLY A 148 -15.98 17.76 3.58
CA GLY A 148 -16.17 19.12 3.05
C GLY A 148 -15.67 19.22 1.61
N GLU A 149 -16.14 20.21 0.85
CA GLU A 149 -15.76 20.40 -0.56
C GLU A 149 -14.24 20.48 -0.76
N GLU A 150 -13.57 21.34 0.02
CA GLU A 150 -12.11 21.51 -0.05
C GLU A 150 -11.36 20.23 0.34
N ALA A 151 -11.85 19.50 1.34
CA ALA A 151 -11.26 18.24 1.76
C ALA A 151 -11.43 17.16 0.69
N ALA A 152 -12.59 17.08 0.04
CA ALA A 152 -12.85 16.16 -1.06
C ALA A 152 -11.92 16.44 -2.25
N GLU A 153 -11.72 17.71 -2.62
CA GLU A 153 -10.80 18.07 -3.71
C GLU A 153 -9.34 17.76 -3.38
N LYS A 154 -8.91 18.08 -2.15
CA LYS A 154 -7.54 17.75 -1.69
C LYS A 154 -7.31 16.25 -1.65
N LEU A 155 -8.28 15.47 -1.18
CA LEU A 155 -8.21 14.02 -1.12
C LEU A 155 -8.19 13.42 -2.54
N ALA A 156 -9.01 13.94 -3.45
CA ALA A 156 -9.00 13.53 -4.86
C ALA A 156 -7.59 13.65 -5.46
N ARG A 157 -6.97 14.83 -5.33
CA ARG A 157 -5.66 15.14 -5.91
C ARG A 157 -4.50 14.48 -5.16
N GLY A 158 -4.63 14.33 -3.84
CA GLY A 158 -3.60 13.77 -2.95
C GLY A 158 -3.60 12.24 -2.88
N SER A 159 -4.66 11.57 -3.35
CA SER A 159 -4.78 10.11 -3.32
C SER A 159 -3.74 9.36 -4.18
N GLY A 160 -3.14 10.04 -5.16
CA GLY A 160 -2.28 9.40 -6.16
C GLY A 160 -3.05 8.48 -7.11
N VAL A 161 -4.39 8.49 -7.06
CA VAL A 161 -5.28 7.81 -8.00
C VAL A 161 -5.53 8.72 -9.20
N SER A 162 -5.57 8.14 -10.39
CA SER A 162 -5.88 8.89 -11.61
C SER A 162 -7.28 9.52 -11.53
N MET A 163 -7.40 10.81 -11.83
CA MET A 163 -8.64 11.58 -11.66
C MET A 163 -9.83 11.05 -12.49
N ASN A 164 -9.59 10.32 -13.59
CA ASN A 164 -10.65 9.67 -14.36
C ASN A 164 -11.37 8.53 -13.60
N LYS A 165 -10.77 8.05 -12.51
CA LYS A 165 -11.31 7.03 -11.60
C LYS A 165 -11.91 7.64 -10.34
N VAL A 166 -11.86 8.95 -10.18
CA VAL A 166 -12.32 9.66 -8.98
C VAL A 166 -13.60 10.42 -9.31
N LYS A 167 -14.64 10.25 -8.50
CA LYS A 167 -15.89 11.00 -8.60
C LYS A 167 -16.21 11.66 -7.27
N ILE A 168 -16.36 12.98 -7.27
CA ILE A 168 -16.86 13.72 -6.12
C ILE A 168 -18.37 13.88 -6.29
N ILE A 169 -19.13 13.44 -5.31
CA ILE A 169 -20.60 13.42 -5.31
C ILE A 169 -21.07 14.29 -4.16
N LYS A 170 -22.02 15.18 -4.43
CA LYS A 170 -22.73 15.95 -3.40
C LYS A 170 -23.92 15.12 -2.87
N LYS A 171 -23.99 14.93 -1.56
CA LYS A 171 -25.08 14.27 -0.84
C LYS A 171 -26.12 15.28 -0.34
#